data_AF-A0A1S3INS4-F1
#
_entry.id   AF-A0A1S3INS4-F1
#
_cell.length_a   1.000
_cell.length_b   1.000
_cell.length_c   1.000
_cell.angle_alpha   90.00
_cell.angle_beta   90.00
_cell.angle_gamma   90.00
#
_symmetry.space_group_name_H-M   'P 1'
#
loop_
_entity.id
_entity.type
_entity.pdbx_description
1 polymer ?
#
loop_
_entity_poly.entity_id
_entity_poly.type
_entity_poly.pdbx_seq_one_letter_code
_entity_poly.pdbx_strand_id
1 'polypeptide(L)'
;MLCTAPGEPEFDPRRHTVEEGDVMPRPAIRRIKRKCIPENDKDEEYWKRRRKNNEQAKRSRDTRRLQENRIKMHVIHLKSELKSAKEQLKNALLENARLRSVVNSQKPDDG
;
A
#
# COMPACT_ATOMS: atom_id res chain seq x y z
N MET A 1 11.88 -6.30 10.13
CA MET A 1 12.59 -6.88 8.98
C MET A 1 11.63 -6.96 7.80
N LEU A 2 11.97 -6.26 6.71
CA LEU A 2 11.18 -6.17 5.49
C LEU A 2 11.23 -7.53 4.77
N CYS A 3 10.08 -8.03 4.34
CA CYS A 3 9.98 -9.27 3.58
C CYS A 3 10.14 -8.95 2.08
N THR A 4 11.29 -8.42 1.67
CA THR A 4 11.64 -8.36 0.25
C THR A 4 11.88 -9.79 -0.21
N ALA A 5 11.32 -10.18 -1.36
CA ALA A 5 11.61 -11.50 -1.91
C ALA A 5 13.12 -11.60 -2.18
N PRO A 6 13.77 -12.76 -1.97
CA PRO A 6 15.20 -12.90 -2.23
C PRO A 6 15.50 -12.55 -3.69
N GLY A 7 16.33 -11.53 -3.90
CA GLY A 7 16.71 -11.03 -5.23
C GLY A 7 15.98 -9.77 -5.72
N GLU A 8 14.95 -9.31 -5.01
CA GLU A 8 14.27 -8.05 -5.34
C GLU A 8 14.95 -6.84 -4.68
N PRO A 9 15.01 -5.67 -5.34
CA PRO A 9 15.50 -4.45 -4.72
C PRO A 9 14.60 -4.06 -3.53
N GLU A 10 15.20 -3.40 -2.53
CA GLU A 10 14.46 -2.90 -1.38
C GLU A 10 13.35 -1.93 -1.82
N PHE A 11 12.15 -2.12 -1.27
CA PHE A 11 10.98 -1.37 -1.69
C PHE A 11 11.03 0.07 -1.17
N ASP A 12 11.18 1.03 -2.10
CA ASP A 12 11.15 2.46 -1.80
C ASP A 12 9.78 3.08 -2.18
N PRO A 13 8.97 3.50 -1.20
CA PRO A 13 7.65 4.09 -1.46
C PRO A 13 7.71 5.45 -2.16
N ARG A 14 8.90 6.08 -2.29
CA ARG A 14 9.10 7.35 -3.01
C ARG A 14 9.30 7.16 -4.51
N ARG A 15 9.81 5.99 -4.92
CA ARG A 15 10.17 5.70 -6.32
C ARG A 15 9.13 4.85 -7.03
N HIS A 16 8.14 4.33 -6.29
CA HIS A 16 7.10 3.47 -6.82
C HIS A 16 5.78 4.22 -6.93
N THR A 17 5.17 4.27 -8.12
CA THR A 17 3.78 4.68 -8.28
C THR A 17 2.87 3.55 -7.81
N VAL A 18 1.79 3.90 -7.11
CA VAL A 18 0.72 2.96 -6.75
C VAL A 18 -0.19 2.87 -7.96
N GLU A 19 -0.22 1.72 -8.62
CA GLU A 19 -1.14 1.49 -9.72
C GLU A 19 -2.51 1.06 -9.18
N GLU A 20 -3.59 1.31 -9.94
CA GLU A 20 -4.95 0.97 -9.50
C GLU A 20 -5.10 -0.53 -9.18
N GLY A 21 -4.37 -1.38 -9.91
CA GLY A 21 -4.32 -2.83 -9.68
C GLY A 21 -3.69 -3.25 -8.34
N ASP A 22 -2.87 -2.41 -7.71
CA ASP A 22 -2.21 -2.73 -6.44
C ASP A 22 -3.16 -2.68 -5.25
N VAL A 23 -4.25 -1.92 -5.37
CA VAL A 23 -5.21 -1.65 -4.30
C VAL A 23 -6.47 -2.51 -4.45
N MET A 24 -6.69 -3.08 -5.63
CA MET A 24 -7.88 -3.85 -5.96
C MET A 24 -7.89 -5.22 -5.25
N PRO A 25 -8.97 -5.55 -4.53
CA PRO A 25 -9.11 -6.87 -3.92
C PRO A 25 -9.17 -7.94 -5.01
N ARG A 26 -8.58 -9.11 -4.75
CA ARG A 26 -8.69 -10.24 -5.68
C ARG A 26 -10.18 -10.55 -5.90
N PRO A 27 -10.61 -10.75 -7.16
CA PRO A 27 -12.01 -11.05 -7.45
C PRO A 27 -12.46 -12.29 -6.70
N ALA A 28 -13.69 -12.27 -6.19
CA ALA A 28 -14.26 -13.38 -5.46
C ALA A 28 -14.48 -14.58 -6.39
N ILE A 29 -13.67 -15.63 -6.22
CA ILE A 29 -13.82 -16.88 -6.97
C ILE A 29 -14.76 -17.81 -6.20
N ARG A 30 -15.78 -18.35 -6.88
CA ARG A 30 -16.70 -19.34 -6.29
C ARG A 30 -15.91 -20.55 -5.81
N ARG A 31 -16.04 -20.89 -4.53
CA ARG A 31 -15.38 -22.07 -3.94
C ARG A 31 -16.02 -23.34 -4.47
N ILE A 32 -15.26 -24.16 -5.17
CA ILE A 32 -15.68 -25.51 -5.55
C ILE A 32 -15.77 -26.37 -4.28
N LYS A 33 -16.89 -27.08 -4.10
CA LYS A 33 -17.07 -28.03 -2.99
C LYS A 33 -16.03 -29.14 -3.11
N ARG A 34 -15.22 -29.33 -2.07
CA ARG A 34 -14.22 -30.40 -2.02
C ARG A 34 -14.93 -31.72 -1.74
N LYS A 35 -14.68 -32.75 -2.56
CA LYS A 35 -15.02 -34.13 -2.21
C LYS A 35 -14.11 -34.57 -1.07
N CYS A 36 -14.68 -34.97 0.06
CA CYS A 36 -13.91 -35.54 1.16
C CYS A 36 -13.51 -36.97 0.76
N ILE A 37 -12.23 -37.31 0.94
CA ILE A 37 -11.73 -38.67 0.68
C ILE A 37 -11.60 -39.35 2.05
N PRO A 38 -12.24 -40.52 2.26
CA PRO A 38 -12.09 -41.30 3.49
C PRO A 38 -10.63 -41.59 3.82
N GLU A 39 -10.30 -41.78 5.09
CA GLU A 39 -8.90 -42.01 5.53
C GLU A 39 -8.25 -43.20 4.81
N ASN A 40 -9.01 -44.27 4.64
CA ASN A 40 -8.57 -45.51 4.00
C ASN A 40 -8.31 -45.36 2.50
N ASP A 41 -8.85 -44.30 1.87
CA ASP A 41 -8.74 -44.05 0.43
C ASP A 41 -7.72 -42.96 0.08
N LYS A 42 -6.93 -42.51 1.06
CA LYS A 42 -5.86 -41.51 0.84
C LYS A 42 -4.63 -42.15 0.22
N ASP A 43 -4.63 -42.19 -1.10
CA ASP A 43 -3.53 -42.66 -1.92
C ASP A 43 -2.36 -41.66 -2.04
N GLU A 44 -1.28 -42.09 -2.70
CA GLU A 44 -0.11 -41.25 -2.93
C GLU A 44 -0.44 -40.01 -3.78
N GLU A 45 -1.39 -40.13 -4.71
CA GLU A 45 -1.84 -39.03 -5.55
C GLU A 45 -2.56 -37.93 -4.74
N TYR A 46 -3.40 -38.32 -3.77
CA TYR A 46 -3.98 -37.42 -2.79
C TYR A 46 -2.89 -36.66 -2.02
N TRP A 47 -1.87 -37.35 -1.51
CA TRP A 47 -0.79 -36.71 -0.75
C TRP A 47 0.05 -35.76 -1.61
N LYS A 48 0.30 -36.08 -2.89
CA LYS A 48 0.94 -35.18 -3.86
C LYS A 48 0.10 -33.90 -4.05
N ARG A 49 -1.21 -34.03 -4.28
CA ARG A 49 -2.14 -32.87 -4.39
C ARG A 49 -2.19 -32.04 -3.11
N ARG A 50 -2.21 -32.70 -1.93
CA ARG A 50 -2.26 -32.04 -0.62
C ARG A 50 -1.01 -31.20 -0.37
N ARG A 51 0.18 -31.73 -0.64
CA ARG A 51 1.46 -31.01 -0.55
C ARG A 51 1.49 -29.79 -1.48
N LYS A 52 1.12 -29.96 -2.75
CA LYS A 52 1.05 -28.86 -3.72
C LYS A 52 0.09 -27.75 -3.27
N ASN A 53 -1.08 -28.10 -2.74
CA ASN A 53 -2.02 -27.10 -2.22
C ASN A 53 -1.46 -26.35 -1.01
N ASN A 54 -0.76 -27.02 -0.10
CA ASN A 54 -0.11 -26.37 1.05
C ASN A 54 0.97 -25.38 0.60
N GLU A 55 1.81 -25.75 -0.37
CA GLU A 55 2.80 -24.84 -0.95
C GLU A 55 2.15 -23.63 -1.61
N GLN A 56 1.11 -23.84 -2.42
CA GLN A 56 0.36 -22.74 -3.04
C GLN A 56 -0.29 -21.83 -2.00
N ALA A 57 -0.86 -22.39 -0.93
CA ALA A 57 -1.43 -21.63 0.16
C ALA A 57 -0.36 -20.79 0.88
N LYS A 58 0.85 -21.36 1.11
CA LYS A 58 1.98 -20.63 1.67
C LYS A 58 2.39 -19.46 0.77
N ARG A 59 2.68 -19.72 -0.51
CA ARG A 59 3.02 -18.67 -1.48
C ARG A 59 1.95 -17.58 -1.54
N SER A 60 0.67 -17.95 -1.59
CA SER A 60 -0.44 -16.99 -1.61
C SER A 60 -0.48 -16.10 -0.37
N ARG A 61 -0.18 -16.65 0.82
CA ARG A 61 -0.11 -15.87 2.07
C ARG A 61 1.08 -14.93 2.05
N ASP A 62 2.24 -15.39 1.59
CA ASP A 62 3.46 -14.58 1.53
C ASP A 62 3.31 -13.43 0.54
N THR A 63 2.77 -13.68 -0.66
CA THR A 63 2.45 -12.63 -1.64
C THR A 63 1.48 -11.60 -1.07
N ARG A 64 0.41 -12.04 -0.40
CA ARG A 64 -0.56 -11.13 0.23
C ARG A 64 0.10 -10.26 1.31
N ARG A 65 0.91 -10.87 2.17
CA ARG A 65 1.63 -10.15 3.22
C ARG A 65 2.58 -9.09 2.64
N LEU A 66 3.28 -9.42 1.56
CA LEU A 66 4.16 -8.47 0.87
C LEU A 66 3.36 -7.28 0.32
N GLN A 67 2.25 -7.54 -0.38
CA GLN A 67 1.38 -6.50 -0.91
C GLN A 67 0.82 -5.59 0.21
N GLU A 68 0.32 -6.18 1.30
CA GLU A 68 -0.18 -5.42 2.45
C GLU A 68 0.91 -4.54 3.09
N ASN A 69 2.14 -5.04 3.19
CA ASN A 69 3.27 -4.27 3.72
C ASN A 69 3.64 -3.11 2.79
N ARG A 70 3.65 -3.32 1.47
CA ARG A 70 3.88 -2.26 0.48
C ARG A 70 2.85 -1.14 0.60
N ILE A 71 1.56 -1.50 0.67
CA ILE A 71 0.46 -0.53 0.86
C ILE A 71 0.66 0.26 2.16
N LYS A 72 0.98 -0.40 3.28
CA LYS A 72 1.24 0.28 4.56
C LYS A 72 2.36 1.32 4.43
N MET A 73 3.46 0.97 3.77
CA MET A 73 4.58 1.88 3.56
C MET A 73 4.19 3.10 2.71
N HIS A 74 3.46 2.89 1.61
CA HIS A 74 2.93 3.99 0.81
C HIS A 74 2.00 4.90 1.61
N VAL A 75 1.07 4.34 2.39
CA VAL A 75 0.16 5.12 3.21
C VAL A 75 0.91 5.96 4.23
N ILE A 76 1.93 5.41 4.89
CA ILE A 76 2.77 6.16 5.83
C ILE A 76 3.49 7.30 5.11
N HIS A 77 4.10 7.01 3.96
CA HIS A 77 4.83 8.02 3.19
C HIS A 77 3.92 9.16 2.72
N LEU A 78 2.80 8.83 2.05
CA LEU A 78 1.84 9.82 1.55
C LEU A 78 1.23 10.66 2.67
N LYS A 79 0.96 10.07 3.84
CA LYS A 79 0.50 10.83 5.02
C LYS A 79 1.55 11.83 5.51
N SER A 80 2.82 11.43 5.50
CA SER A 80 3.94 12.31 5.86
C SER A 80 4.07 13.47 4.87
N GLU A 81 4.05 13.18 3.57
CA GLU A 81 4.14 14.20 2.51
C GLU A 81 2.96 15.18 2.57
N LEU A 82 1.74 14.67 2.73
CA LEU A 82 0.55 15.50 2.86
C LEU A 82 0.64 16.43 4.08
N LYS A 83 1.17 15.93 5.21
CA LYS A 83 1.38 16.76 6.40
C LYS A 83 2.39 17.87 6.13
N SER A 84 3.53 17.54 5.52
CA SER A 84 4.57 18.52 5.16
C SER A 84 4.04 19.59 4.21
N ALA A 85 3.35 19.20 3.15
CA ALA A 85 2.77 20.12 2.18
C ALA A 85 1.73 21.06 2.81
N LYS A 86 0.87 20.54 3.70
CA LYS A 86 -0.11 21.35 4.44
C LYS A 86 0.56 22.38 5.34
N GLU A 87 1.65 22.01 5.99
CA GLU A 87 2.41 22.91 6.85
C GLU A 87 3.10 24.02 6.05
N GLN A 88 3.72 23.68 4.90
CA GLN A 88 4.29 24.66 3.99
C GLN A 88 3.23 25.63 3.44
N LEU A 89 2.07 25.13 3.03
CA LEU A 89 0.96 25.96 2.56
C LEU A 89 0.46 26.91 3.66
N LYS A 90 0.30 26.41 4.89
CA LYS A 90 -0.09 27.24 6.04
C LYS A 90 0.91 28.38 6.26
N ASN A 91 2.21 28.07 6.25
CA ASN A 91 3.26 29.08 6.44
C ASN A 91 3.25 30.12 5.32
N ALA A 92 3.10 29.69 4.06
CA ALA A 92 3.01 30.59 2.92
C ALA A 92 1.77 31.50 2.99
N LEU A 93 0.62 30.97 3.41
CA LEU A 93 -0.60 31.75 3.61
C LEU A 93 -0.45 32.80 4.71
N LEU A 94 0.16 32.43 5.84
CA LEU A 94 0.45 33.36 6.95
C LEU A 94 1.38 34.49 6.49
N GLU A 95 2.45 34.16 5.78
CA GLU A 95 3.38 35.16 5.25
C GLU A 95 2.71 36.05 4.19
N ASN A 96 1.88 35.48 3.32
CA ASN A 96 1.14 36.26 2.33
C ASN A 96 0.17 37.25 3.01
N ALA A 97 -0.53 36.82 4.07
CA ALA A 97 -1.39 37.69 4.86
C ALA A 97 -0.61 38.82 5.53
N ARG A 98 0.56 38.50 6.11
CA ARG A 98 1.46 39.49 6.72
C ARG A 98 1.91 40.53 5.68
N LEU A 99 2.39 40.08 4.53
CA LEU A 99 2.85 40.95 3.44
C LEU A 99 1.71 41.82 2.88
N ARG A 100 0.51 41.25 2.71
CA ARG A 100 -0.69 42.02 2.30
C ARG A 100 -1.02 43.12 3.29
N SER A 101 -0.93 42.86 4.59
CA SER A 101 -1.13 43.90 5.62
C SER A 101 -0.10 45.02 5.48
N VAL A 102 1.18 44.69 5.31
CA VAL A 102 2.26 45.68 5.14
C VAL A 102 2.02 46.54 3.90
N VAL A 103 1.72 45.90 2.76
CA VAL A 103 1.43 46.63 1.51
C VAL A 103 0.22 47.54 1.65
N ASN A 104 -0.84 47.07 2.33
CA ASN A 104 -2.03 47.89 2.53
C ASN A 104 -1.77 49.09 3.45
N SER A 105 -0.90 48.95 4.45
CA SER A 105 -0.47 50.06 5.31
C SER A 105 0.48 51.05 4.64
N GLN A 106 1.08 50.70 3.50
CA GLN A 106 2.04 51.54 2.78
C GLN A 106 1.45 52.26 1.57
N LYS A 107 0.19 52.01 1.21
CA LYS A 107 -0.49 52.84 0.23
C LYS A 107 -0.80 54.19 0.89
N PRO A 108 -0.24 55.32 0.43
CA PRO A 108 -0.77 56.61 0.84
C PRO A 108 -2.23 56.70 0.38
N ASP A 109 -3.09 57.32 1.19
CA ASP A 109 -4.41 57.77 0.75
C ASP A 109 -4.20 58.74 -0.42
N ASP A 110 -4.28 58.22 -1.63
CA ASP A 110 -4.44 59.04 -2.84
C ASP A 110 -5.92 59.49 -2.89
N GLY A 111 -6.27 60.48 -2.07
CA GLY A 111 -7.61 61.10 -2.03
C GLY A 111 -7.94 61.86 -0.76
#